data_AF-A0A2G1MEG6-F1
#
_entry.id   AF-A0A2G1MEG6-F1
#
_cell.length_a   1.000
_cell.length_b   1.000
_cell.length_c   1.000
_cell.angle_alpha   90.00
_cell.angle_beta   90.00
_cell.angle_gamma   90.00
#
_symmetry.space_group_name_H-M   'P 1'
#
loop_
_entity.id
_entity.type
_entity.pdbx_description
1 polymer ?
#
loop_
_entity_poly.entity_id
_entity_poly.type
_entity_poly.pdbx_seq_one_letter_code
_entity_poly.pdbx_strand_id
1 'polypeptide(L)'
;MTDTAEPAKRPNSSKFWIAVAAAVIGWILVLWLLIARSSIGGDLEETQTRVVELEDQIAVQTETMGSIEALRGELDQLRVEEQELESRRATIEAEIAPAEARLQELSGQIATAETDLGQAQAETQALEERLAPLRSELDSIETRRADAQAQTETAMAELRDVTDRLEQARAEEAELRQLLATLSTEAAELTEQVSQAETELGELRDRNDTLEQQVSEAEARMAELTERRDGLQTEVARLSEEREALSGEVEAARDQQQLLQEEVARLAQNLAMRAEELSQVESRIAAAATRGGTASAPQGARPMITDLPAETGMETGTEDAAAPEGESGTPAPVVPRATQTEAPARPQISDLPDEEAAAAETPAQAPAAEQEQAIAPAQNAPDGPKDAPAGPAAAPADTDATEAAQPAATIAPGLYRLGPIAVKFSQDGRFSMAGSNQLGRVNGLYSVENGVLTLDEAQGDTGTAIFPMRCDISQSPTGFAIGDSDGSCALFEGREFTAAE
;
A
#
# COMPACT_ATOMS: atom_id res chain seq x y z
N MET A 1 -38.26 198.77 -3.91
CA MET A 1 -36.98 198.88 -4.64
C MET A 1 -37.31 198.80 -6.13
N THR A 2 -37.25 199.91 -6.89
CA THR A 2 -36.04 200.60 -7.43
C THR A 2 -35.37 199.76 -8.52
N ASP A 3 -35.12 200.23 -9.75
CA ASP A 3 -35.03 201.59 -10.35
C ASP A 3 -35.67 201.63 -11.78
N THR A 4 -36.21 202.73 -12.34
CA THR A 4 -35.59 203.90 -13.07
C THR A 4 -34.60 203.53 -14.22
N ALA A 5 -34.52 204.17 -15.40
CA ALA A 5 -35.24 205.27 -16.11
C ALA A 5 -35.38 204.90 -17.64
N GLU A 6 -35.54 205.70 -18.71
CA GLU A 6 -35.68 207.15 -19.05
C GLU A 6 -36.42 207.30 -20.43
N PRO A 7 -37.11 208.42 -20.79
CA PRO A 7 -37.98 208.48 -21.99
C PRO A 7 -37.56 209.44 -23.16
N ALA A 8 -37.45 208.92 -24.40
CA ALA A 8 -37.46 209.67 -25.68
C ALA A 8 -37.64 208.75 -26.92
N LYS A 9 -37.96 209.15 -28.18
CA LYS A 9 -38.84 210.22 -28.75
C LYS A 9 -38.88 210.10 -30.31
N ARG A 10 -40.06 209.92 -30.94
CA ARG A 10 -40.35 209.94 -32.43
C ARG A 10 -39.75 208.75 -33.26
N PRO A 11 -40.11 208.53 -34.56
CA PRO A 11 -41.42 208.69 -35.25
C PRO A 11 -41.83 207.54 -36.26
N ASN A 12 -43.14 207.46 -36.56
CA ASN A 12 -43.80 207.08 -37.84
C ASN A 12 -43.77 205.64 -38.43
N SER A 13 -44.78 205.37 -39.28
CA SER A 13 -44.88 204.30 -40.34
C SER A 13 -45.49 202.91 -40.03
N SER A 14 -46.40 202.77 -39.07
CA SER A 14 -47.17 201.52 -38.87
C SER A 14 -48.54 201.50 -39.58
N LYS A 15 -48.70 200.63 -40.60
CA LYS A 15 -49.96 199.93 -40.99
C LYS A 15 -49.87 198.99 -42.21
N PHE A 16 -48.88 199.12 -43.09
CA PHE A 16 -48.79 198.30 -44.32
C PHE A 16 -48.11 196.93 -44.16
N TRP A 17 -47.25 196.73 -43.14
CA TRP A 17 -46.37 195.55 -43.05
C TRP A 17 -47.03 194.24 -42.58
N ILE A 18 -48.17 194.30 -41.87
CA ILE A 18 -48.77 193.12 -41.22
C ILE A 18 -49.30 192.10 -42.25
N ALA A 19 -49.82 192.57 -43.39
CA ALA A 19 -50.34 191.68 -44.44
C ALA A 19 -49.25 190.88 -45.16
N VAL A 20 -48.02 191.42 -45.26
CA VAL A 20 -46.91 190.76 -45.96
C VAL A 20 -46.33 189.60 -45.15
N ALA A 21 -46.22 189.76 -43.83
CA ALA A 21 -45.64 188.75 -42.94
C ALA A 21 -46.40 187.40 -43.00
N ALA A 22 -47.73 187.42 -43.07
CA ALA A 22 -48.55 186.21 -43.14
C ALA A 22 -48.33 185.41 -44.44
N ALA A 23 -48.18 186.10 -45.58
CA ALA A 23 -47.99 185.46 -46.87
C ALA A 23 -46.65 184.72 -47.00
N VAL A 24 -45.58 185.28 -46.41
CA VAL A 24 -44.23 184.68 -46.42
C VAL A 24 -44.19 183.38 -45.60
N ILE A 25 -44.83 183.36 -44.42
CA ILE A 25 -44.89 182.15 -43.58
C ILE A 25 -45.65 181.01 -44.29
N GLY A 26 -46.74 181.33 -44.99
CA GLY A 26 -47.47 180.35 -45.80
C GLY A 26 -46.61 179.73 -46.91
N TRP A 27 -45.82 180.53 -47.61
CA TRP A 27 -44.89 180.04 -48.64
C TRP A 27 -43.74 179.18 -48.08
N ILE A 28 -43.20 179.53 -46.91
CA ILE A 28 -42.14 178.74 -46.26
C ILE A 28 -42.66 177.35 -45.86
N LEU A 29 -43.89 177.25 -45.34
CA LEU A 29 -44.51 175.96 -45.00
C LEU A 29 -44.73 175.06 -46.23
N VAL A 30 -45.17 175.63 -47.35
CA VAL A 30 -45.31 174.88 -48.62
C VAL A 30 -43.95 174.42 -49.14
N LEU A 31 -42.93 175.28 -49.08
CA LEU A 31 -41.57 174.92 -49.52
C LEU A 31 -40.98 173.77 -48.69
N TRP A 32 -41.15 173.83 -47.36
CA TRP A 32 -40.69 172.77 -46.44
C TRP A 32 -41.40 171.44 -46.71
N LEU A 33 -42.73 171.47 -46.89
CA LEU A 33 -43.53 170.25 -47.14
C LEU A 33 -43.23 169.62 -48.52
N LEU A 34 -42.83 170.42 -49.51
CA LEU A 34 -42.40 169.91 -50.82
C LEU A 34 -41.00 169.28 -50.74
N ILE A 35 -40.06 169.90 -50.01
CA ILE A 35 -38.73 169.33 -49.74
C ILE A 35 -38.84 168.02 -48.95
N ALA A 36 -39.66 167.97 -47.89
CA ALA A 36 -39.92 166.78 -47.10
C ALA A 36 -40.57 165.63 -47.90
N ARG A 37 -41.27 165.93 -48.99
CA ARG A 37 -41.79 164.91 -49.91
C ARG A 37 -40.72 164.34 -50.84
N SER A 38 -39.67 165.11 -51.16
CA SER A 38 -38.59 164.66 -52.05
C SER A 38 -37.56 163.75 -51.38
N SER A 39 -37.40 163.80 -50.06
CA SER A 39 -36.46 162.92 -49.33
C SER A 39 -36.95 161.47 -49.18
N ILE A 40 -38.27 161.26 -49.12
CA ILE A 40 -38.90 159.94 -48.82
C ILE A 40 -38.72 158.92 -49.96
N GLY A 41 -38.30 159.35 -51.16
CA GLY A 41 -38.13 158.46 -52.31
C GLY A 41 -36.90 157.56 -52.26
N GLY A 42 -35.82 157.98 -51.59
CA GLY A 42 -34.56 157.23 -51.54
C GLY A 42 -34.59 156.06 -50.56
N ASP A 43 -35.19 156.26 -49.39
CA ASP A 43 -35.20 155.27 -48.30
C ASP A 43 -35.87 153.95 -48.73
N LEU A 44 -36.82 153.98 -49.66
CA LEU A 44 -37.66 152.82 -49.98
C LEU A 44 -36.89 151.71 -50.71
N GLU A 45 -36.04 152.05 -51.67
CA GLU A 45 -35.23 151.09 -52.44
C GLU A 45 -34.09 150.50 -51.58
N GLU A 46 -33.56 151.29 -50.65
CA GLU A 46 -32.63 150.82 -49.60
C GLU A 46 -33.34 149.90 -48.59
N THR A 47 -34.58 150.19 -48.18
CA THR A 47 -35.33 149.25 -47.33
C THR A 47 -35.65 147.94 -48.04
N GLN A 48 -35.95 147.94 -49.35
CA GLN A 48 -36.30 146.71 -50.05
C GLN A 48 -35.07 145.80 -50.26
N THR A 49 -33.91 146.36 -50.57
CA THR A 49 -32.64 145.61 -50.62
C THR A 49 -32.24 145.08 -49.24
N ARG A 50 -32.35 145.91 -48.19
CA ARG A 50 -32.15 145.44 -46.80
C ARG A 50 -33.14 144.36 -46.36
N VAL A 51 -34.38 144.36 -46.85
CA VAL A 51 -35.35 143.28 -46.56
C VAL A 51 -34.92 141.97 -47.21
N VAL A 52 -34.50 141.97 -48.48
CA VAL A 52 -34.00 140.75 -49.14
C VAL A 52 -32.72 140.25 -48.48
N GLU A 53 -31.81 141.15 -48.09
CA GLU A 53 -30.60 140.75 -47.35
C GLU A 53 -30.91 140.26 -45.92
N LEU A 54 -31.96 140.78 -45.28
CA LEU A 54 -32.47 140.24 -44.01
C LEU A 54 -33.17 138.88 -44.19
N GLU A 55 -33.90 138.65 -45.28
CA GLU A 55 -34.49 137.35 -45.60
C GLU A 55 -33.39 136.31 -45.89
N ASP A 56 -32.32 136.69 -46.59
CA ASP A 56 -31.14 135.84 -46.81
C ASP A 56 -30.36 135.58 -45.51
N GLN A 57 -30.12 136.61 -44.68
CA GLN A 57 -29.53 136.44 -43.35
C GLN A 57 -30.41 135.59 -42.41
N ILE A 58 -31.74 135.63 -42.55
CA ILE A 58 -32.68 134.77 -41.80
C ILE A 58 -32.66 133.34 -42.36
N ALA A 59 -32.53 133.15 -43.68
CA ALA A 59 -32.35 131.83 -44.28
C ALA A 59 -31.04 131.19 -43.81
N VAL A 60 -29.93 131.94 -43.85
CA VAL A 60 -28.63 131.52 -43.31
C VAL A 60 -28.68 131.32 -41.79
N GLN A 61 -29.42 132.14 -41.02
CA GLN A 61 -29.68 131.84 -39.60
C GLN A 61 -30.47 130.54 -39.41
N THR A 62 -31.43 130.24 -40.29
CA THR A 62 -32.25 129.02 -40.19
C THR A 62 -31.45 127.77 -40.56
N GLU A 63 -30.58 127.85 -41.57
CA GLU A 63 -29.65 126.78 -41.96
C GLU A 63 -28.53 126.59 -40.92
N THR A 64 -28.00 127.66 -40.33
CA THR A 64 -27.03 127.57 -39.22
C THR A 64 -27.70 127.07 -37.93
N MET A 65 -28.94 127.44 -37.63
CA MET A 65 -29.72 126.81 -36.54
C MET A 65 -29.94 125.30 -36.81
N GLY A 66 -30.30 124.93 -38.05
CA GLY A 66 -30.50 123.53 -38.44
C GLY A 66 -29.23 122.68 -38.34
N SER A 67 -28.09 123.23 -38.78
CA SER A 67 -26.78 122.54 -38.64
C SER A 67 -26.26 122.55 -37.20
N ILE A 68 -26.54 123.58 -36.39
CA ILE A 68 -26.30 123.56 -34.95
C ILE A 68 -27.14 122.46 -34.26
N GLU A 69 -28.40 122.27 -34.66
CA GLU A 69 -29.25 121.23 -34.08
C GLU A 69 -28.83 119.82 -34.54
N ALA A 70 -28.39 119.66 -35.80
CA ALA A 70 -27.78 118.42 -36.27
C ALA A 70 -26.48 118.09 -35.52
N LEU A 71 -25.60 119.08 -35.33
CA LEU A 71 -24.36 118.94 -34.54
C LEU A 71 -24.64 118.67 -33.05
N ARG A 72 -25.75 119.18 -32.49
CA ARG A 72 -26.21 118.79 -31.14
C ARG A 72 -26.65 117.33 -31.10
N GLY A 73 -27.43 116.88 -32.08
CA GLY A 73 -27.84 115.48 -32.20
C GLY A 73 -26.64 114.53 -32.34
N GLU A 74 -25.65 114.89 -33.15
CA GLU A 74 -24.39 114.15 -33.29
C GLU A 74 -23.57 114.17 -31.98
N LEU A 75 -23.49 115.31 -31.30
CA LEU A 75 -22.81 115.44 -30.00
C LEU A 75 -23.51 114.65 -28.88
N ASP A 76 -24.83 114.55 -28.90
CA ASP A 76 -25.61 113.75 -27.95
C ASP A 76 -25.56 112.25 -28.29
N GLN A 77 -25.50 111.87 -29.57
CA GLN A 77 -25.17 110.49 -29.98
C GLN A 77 -23.77 110.11 -29.50
N LEU A 78 -22.75 110.95 -29.74
CA LEU A 78 -21.38 110.72 -29.30
C LEU A 78 -21.28 110.59 -27.76
N ARG A 79 -22.09 111.33 -26.98
CA ARG A 79 -22.19 111.15 -25.52
C ARG A 79 -22.79 109.82 -25.11
N VAL A 80 -23.77 109.30 -25.85
CA VAL A 80 -24.35 107.98 -25.60
C VAL A 80 -23.35 106.88 -25.97
N GLU A 81 -22.62 107.03 -27.09
CA GLU A 81 -21.53 106.12 -27.49
C GLU A 81 -20.36 106.17 -26.48
N GLU A 82 -19.99 107.34 -25.97
CA GLU A 82 -19.00 107.52 -24.90
C GLU A 82 -19.43 106.79 -23.62
N GLN A 83 -20.66 106.99 -23.15
CA GLN A 83 -21.21 106.29 -21.99
C GLN A 83 -21.31 104.76 -22.20
N GLU A 84 -21.63 104.30 -23.42
CA GLU A 84 -21.64 102.87 -23.73
C GLU A 84 -20.21 102.30 -23.72
N LEU A 85 -19.23 103.02 -24.27
CA LEU A 85 -17.83 102.61 -24.25
C LEU A 85 -17.23 102.63 -22.84
N GLU A 86 -17.58 103.61 -22.00
CA GLU A 86 -17.23 103.62 -20.58
C GLU A 86 -17.87 102.45 -19.83
N SER A 87 -19.15 102.15 -20.08
CA SER A 87 -19.84 101.01 -19.47
C SER A 87 -19.22 99.68 -19.89
N ARG A 88 -18.97 99.48 -21.19
CA ARG A 88 -18.27 98.30 -21.73
C ARG A 88 -16.86 98.16 -21.16
N ARG A 89 -16.11 99.28 -21.04
CA ARG A 89 -14.78 99.30 -20.43
C ARG A 89 -14.83 98.90 -18.95
N ALA A 90 -15.76 99.45 -18.17
CA ALA A 90 -15.93 99.10 -16.76
C ALA A 90 -16.33 97.63 -16.57
N THR A 91 -17.13 97.06 -17.48
CA THR A 91 -17.42 95.62 -17.50
C THR A 91 -16.17 94.79 -17.77
N ILE A 92 -15.37 95.15 -18.79
CA ILE A 92 -14.11 94.44 -19.11
C ILE A 92 -13.11 94.54 -17.95
N GLU A 93 -12.94 95.72 -17.35
CA GLU A 93 -12.06 95.91 -16.19
C GLU A 93 -12.52 95.11 -14.96
N ALA A 94 -13.83 94.90 -14.78
CA ALA A 94 -14.38 94.02 -13.75
C ALA A 94 -14.23 92.52 -14.07
N GLU A 95 -14.11 92.13 -15.35
CA GLU A 95 -13.90 90.74 -15.78
C GLU A 95 -12.43 90.28 -15.75
N ILE A 96 -11.46 91.21 -15.81
CA ILE A 96 -10.02 90.88 -15.75
C ILE A 96 -9.66 90.17 -14.45
N ALA A 97 -9.97 90.74 -13.28
CA ALA A 97 -9.61 90.17 -11.99
C ALA A 97 -10.13 88.72 -11.75
N PRO A 98 -11.41 88.37 -12.01
CA PRO A 98 -11.87 86.99 -11.90
C PRO A 98 -11.31 86.07 -13.02
N ALA A 99 -10.88 86.59 -14.17
CA ALA A 99 -10.17 85.80 -15.17
C ALA A 99 -8.73 85.47 -14.72
N GLU A 100 -8.00 86.44 -14.15
CA GLU A 100 -6.67 86.23 -13.56
C GLU A 100 -6.72 85.24 -12.38
N ALA A 101 -7.72 85.35 -11.50
CA ALA A 101 -7.92 84.40 -10.40
C ALA A 101 -8.18 82.97 -10.91
N ARG A 102 -8.97 82.81 -11.99
CA ARG A 102 -9.18 81.50 -12.63
C ARG A 102 -7.90 80.94 -13.26
N LEU A 103 -7.06 81.77 -13.86
CA LEU A 103 -5.77 81.34 -14.41
C LEU A 103 -4.82 80.87 -13.31
N GLN A 104 -4.79 81.56 -12.16
CA GLN A 104 -3.99 81.14 -11.01
C GLN A 104 -4.49 79.80 -10.45
N GLU A 105 -5.80 79.66 -10.22
CA GLU A 105 -6.42 78.40 -9.76
C GLU A 105 -6.12 77.24 -10.72
N LEU A 106 -6.33 77.42 -12.03
CA LEU A 106 -6.02 76.39 -13.03
C LEU A 106 -4.53 76.04 -13.07
N SER A 107 -3.63 77.02 -12.89
CA SER A 107 -2.18 76.74 -12.82
C SER A 107 -1.79 75.93 -11.57
N GLY A 108 -2.47 76.15 -10.44
CA GLY A 108 -2.33 75.33 -9.23
C GLY A 108 -2.83 73.91 -9.43
N GLN A 109 -4.02 73.76 -10.02
CA GLN A 109 -4.60 72.45 -10.36
C GLN A 109 -3.72 71.65 -11.32
N ILE A 110 -3.10 72.31 -12.32
CA ILE A 110 -2.12 71.68 -13.23
C ILE A 110 -0.89 71.20 -12.45
N ALA A 111 -0.29 72.05 -11.59
CA ALA A 111 0.89 71.67 -10.82
C ALA A 111 0.63 70.50 -9.84
N THR A 112 -0.58 70.43 -9.26
CA THR A 112 -1.02 69.26 -8.48
C THR A 112 -1.16 68.02 -9.36
N ALA A 113 -1.86 68.12 -10.50
CA ALA A 113 -2.05 66.99 -11.40
C ALA A 113 -0.72 66.44 -12.00
N GLU A 114 0.25 67.32 -12.29
CA GLU A 114 1.61 66.93 -12.69
C GLU A 114 2.35 66.19 -11.57
N THR A 115 2.16 66.62 -10.31
CA THR A 115 2.74 65.97 -9.13
C THR A 115 2.13 64.60 -8.88
N ASP A 116 0.80 64.48 -8.94
CA ASP A 116 0.07 63.23 -8.74
C ASP A 116 0.37 62.22 -9.85
N LEU A 117 0.48 62.69 -11.10
CA LEU A 117 0.93 61.88 -12.24
C LEU A 117 2.35 61.34 -12.03
N GLY A 118 3.27 62.15 -11.51
CA GLY A 118 4.63 61.72 -11.17
C GLY A 118 4.67 60.66 -10.08
N GLN A 119 3.80 60.78 -9.05
CA GLN A 119 3.66 59.77 -8.00
C GLN A 119 3.10 58.46 -8.55
N ALA A 120 2.00 58.51 -9.31
CA ALA A 120 1.39 57.33 -9.91
C ALA A 120 2.33 56.57 -10.88
N GLN A 121 3.18 57.30 -11.62
CA GLN A 121 4.22 56.70 -12.46
C GLN A 121 5.30 55.99 -11.62
N ALA A 122 5.75 56.59 -10.52
CA ALA A 122 6.73 55.97 -9.62
C ALA A 122 6.16 54.74 -8.90
N GLU A 123 4.89 54.78 -8.46
CA GLU A 123 4.20 53.62 -7.88
C GLU A 123 4.04 52.49 -8.90
N THR A 124 3.69 52.81 -10.15
CA THR A 124 3.59 51.82 -11.24
C THR A 124 4.92 51.11 -11.47
N GLN A 125 6.02 51.85 -11.58
CA GLN A 125 7.37 51.28 -11.74
C GLN A 125 7.75 50.39 -10.54
N ALA A 126 7.49 50.85 -9.31
CA ALA A 126 7.75 50.06 -8.10
C ALA A 126 6.89 48.79 -7.98
N LEU A 127 5.71 48.76 -8.60
CA LEU A 127 4.86 47.55 -8.70
C LEU A 127 5.35 46.60 -9.80
N GLU A 128 5.81 47.11 -10.94
CA GLU A 128 6.41 46.33 -12.02
C GLU A 128 7.72 45.65 -11.57
N GLU A 129 8.59 46.38 -10.86
CA GLU A 129 9.81 45.84 -10.24
C GLU A 129 9.52 44.74 -9.21
N ARG A 130 8.39 44.80 -8.49
CA ARG A 130 7.95 43.75 -7.55
C ARG A 130 7.28 42.56 -8.23
N LEU A 131 6.62 42.76 -9.37
CA LEU A 131 5.98 41.68 -10.14
C LEU A 131 7.00 40.77 -10.83
N ALA A 132 8.16 41.29 -11.25
CA ALA A 132 9.20 40.52 -11.90
C ALA A 132 9.75 39.34 -11.05
N PRO A 133 10.21 39.53 -9.79
CA PRO A 133 10.68 38.43 -8.95
C PRO A 133 9.56 37.47 -8.56
N LEU A 134 8.32 37.95 -8.32
CA LEU A 134 7.18 37.08 -7.97
C LEU A 134 6.79 36.12 -9.11
N ARG A 135 6.92 36.54 -10.37
CA ARG A 135 6.73 35.66 -11.54
C ARG A 135 7.83 34.59 -11.60
N SER A 136 9.09 35.00 -11.45
CA SER A 136 10.24 34.08 -11.41
C SER A 136 10.14 33.07 -10.25
N GLU A 137 9.65 33.51 -9.09
CA GLU A 137 9.38 32.64 -7.95
C GLU A 137 8.26 31.64 -8.27
N LEU A 138 7.16 32.06 -8.88
CA LEU A 138 6.07 31.17 -9.33
C LEU A 138 6.59 30.11 -10.33
N ASP A 139 7.30 30.51 -11.38
CA ASP A 139 7.90 29.60 -12.36
C ASP A 139 8.82 28.55 -11.66
N SER A 140 9.58 28.99 -10.65
CA SER A 140 10.45 28.11 -9.85
C SER A 140 9.67 27.15 -8.93
N ILE A 141 8.47 27.52 -8.48
CA ILE A 141 7.60 26.69 -7.65
C ILE A 141 6.89 25.67 -8.52
N GLU A 142 6.41 26.07 -9.70
CA GLU A 142 5.79 25.17 -10.68
C GLU A 142 6.79 24.13 -11.20
N THR A 143 8.03 24.54 -11.48
CA THR A 143 9.13 23.61 -11.84
C THR A 143 9.40 22.61 -10.72
N ARG A 144 9.63 23.07 -9.48
CA ARG A 144 9.87 22.20 -8.31
C ARG A 144 8.69 21.28 -8.00
N ARG A 145 7.46 21.73 -8.27
CA ARG A 145 6.25 20.90 -8.15
C ARG A 145 6.24 19.78 -9.20
N ALA A 146 6.54 20.07 -10.46
CA ALA A 146 6.63 19.07 -11.51
C ALA A 146 7.73 18.03 -11.22
N ASP A 147 8.91 18.47 -10.78
CA ASP A 147 10.00 17.59 -10.36
C ASP A 147 9.59 16.67 -9.20
N ALA A 148 8.92 17.22 -8.18
CA ALA A 148 8.44 16.45 -7.03
C ALA A 148 7.32 15.46 -7.41
N GLN A 149 6.46 15.79 -8.37
CA GLN A 149 5.44 14.87 -8.90
C GLN A 149 6.12 13.71 -9.66
N ALA A 150 7.07 13.97 -10.55
CA ALA A 150 7.81 12.93 -11.27
C ALA A 150 8.63 12.02 -10.34
N GLN A 151 9.23 12.57 -9.28
CA GLN A 151 9.89 11.79 -8.23
C GLN A 151 8.90 10.92 -7.45
N THR A 152 7.70 11.44 -7.17
CA THR A 152 6.64 10.67 -6.49
C THR A 152 6.16 9.50 -7.36
N GLU A 153 5.92 9.73 -8.64
CA GLU A 153 5.54 8.68 -9.61
C GLU A 153 6.64 7.60 -9.72
N THR A 154 7.91 8.02 -9.77
CA THR A 154 9.07 7.11 -9.81
C THR A 154 9.14 6.25 -8.54
N ALA A 155 9.07 6.86 -7.36
CA ALA A 155 9.09 6.14 -6.07
C ALA A 155 7.87 5.20 -5.92
N MET A 156 6.71 5.57 -6.45
CA MET A 156 5.53 4.68 -6.50
C MET A 156 5.68 3.53 -7.49
N ALA A 157 6.52 3.64 -8.53
CA ALA A 157 6.86 2.53 -9.42
C ALA A 157 7.88 1.59 -8.77
N GLU A 158 8.94 2.13 -8.16
CA GLU A 158 9.95 1.36 -7.41
C GLU A 158 9.32 0.59 -6.24
N LEU A 159 8.38 1.19 -5.50
CA LEU A 159 7.68 0.52 -4.41
C LEU A 159 6.83 -0.68 -4.90
N ARG A 160 6.29 -0.63 -6.12
CA ARG A 160 5.56 -1.76 -6.72
C ARG A 160 6.52 -2.88 -7.12
N ASP A 161 7.60 -2.57 -7.84
CA ASP A 161 8.65 -3.55 -8.19
C ASP A 161 9.19 -4.29 -6.95
N VAL A 162 9.52 -3.54 -5.89
CA VAL A 162 9.98 -4.12 -4.62
C VAL A 162 8.92 -4.97 -3.93
N THR A 163 7.63 -4.65 -4.09
CA THR A 163 6.51 -5.44 -3.55
C THR A 163 6.33 -6.74 -4.33
N ASP A 164 6.23 -6.66 -5.65
CA ASP A 164 6.07 -7.82 -6.55
C ASP A 164 7.23 -8.83 -6.35
N ARG A 165 8.47 -8.33 -6.27
CA ARG A 165 9.67 -9.14 -6.02
C ARG A 165 9.69 -9.75 -4.61
N LEU A 166 9.12 -9.08 -3.62
CA LEU A 166 8.99 -9.61 -2.25
C LEU A 166 7.90 -10.68 -2.15
N GLU A 167 6.83 -10.58 -2.94
CA GLU A 167 5.82 -11.64 -3.06
C GLU A 167 6.36 -12.86 -3.80
N GLN A 168 7.07 -12.66 -4.93
CA GLN A 168 7.79 -13.74 -5.62
C GLN A 168 8.76 -14.46 -4.68
N ALA A 169 9.63 -13.73 -3.98
CA ALA A 169 10.60 -14.32 -3.06
C ALA A 169 9.94 -15.12 -1.91
N ARG A 170 8.75 -14.72 -1.45
CA ARG A 170 7.96 -15.48 -0.45
C ARG A 170 7.34 -16.75 -1.04
N ALA A 171 6.90 -16.72 -2.30
CA ALA A 171 6.40 -17.91 -2.98
C ALA A 171 7.53 -18.93 -3.20
N GLU A 172 8.70 -18.49 -3.67
CA GLU A 172 9.90 -19.31 -3.81
C GLU A 172 10.36 -19.89 -2.45
N GLU A 173 10.36 -19.09 -1.39
CA GLU A 173 10.68 -19.57 -0.03
C GLU A 173 9.69 -20.63 0.48
N ALA A 174 8.40 -20.49 0.15
CA ALA A 174 7.37 -21.48 0.50
C ALA A 174 7.55 -22.80 -0.28
N GLU A 175 7.82 -22.73 -1.58
CA GLU A 175 8.11 -23.90 -2.42
C GLU A 175 9.38 -24.63 -1.95
N LEU A 176 10.45 -23.91 -1.66
CA LEU A 176 11.70 -24.47 -1.14
C LEU A 176 11.51 -25.14 0.24
N ARG A 177 10.68 -24.58 1.12
CA ARG A 177 10.30 -25.22 2.40
C ARG A 177 9.52 -26.51 2.19
N GLN A 178 8.58 -26.53 1.24
CA GLN A 178 7.83 -27.75 0.91
C GLN A 178 8.75 -28.82 0.33
N LEU A 179 9.62 -28.46 -0.62
CA LEU A 179 10.60 -29.38 -1.22
C LEU A 179 11.54 -29.97 -0.16
N LEU A 180 12.04 -29.15 0.77
CA LEU A 180 12.89 -29.61 1.87
C LEU A 180 12.14 -30.57 2.80
N ALA A 181 10.87 -30.31 3.10
CA ALA A 181 10.04 -31.22 3.89
C ALA A 181 9.85 -32.58 3.19
N THR A 182 9.52 -32.58 1.90
CA THR A 182 9.41 -33.80 1.07
C THR A 182 10.71 -34.58 1.06
N LEU A 183 11.84 -33.95 0.70
CA LEU A 183 13.16 -34.59 0.68
C LEU A 183 13.58 -35.14 2.04
N SER A 184 13.19 -34.49 3.15
CA SER A 184 13.48 -34.99 4.50
C SER A 184 12.68 -36.25 4.85
N THR A 185 11.46 -36.40 4.29
CA THR A 185 10.62 -37.59 4.46
C THR A 185 11.13 -38.73 3.58
N GLU A 186 11.47 -38.45 2.31
CA GLU A 186 12.09 -39.41 1.40
C GLU A 186 13.41 -39.95 1.94
N ALA A 187 14.26 -39.09 2.52
CA ALA A 187 15.51 -39.50 3.16
C ALA A 187 15.29 -40.38 4.40
N ALA A 188 14.26 -40.11 5.20
CA ALA A 188 13.89 -40.93 6.35
C ALA A 188 13.36 -42.30 5.92
N GLU A 189 12.46 -42.34 4.93
CA GLU A 189 11.92 -43.60 4.37
C GLU A 189 13.04 -44.45 3.74
N LEU A 190 13.93 -43.85 2.94
CA LEU A 190 15.05 -44.57 2.35
C LEU A 190 16.02 -45.11 3.41
N THR A 191 16.23 -44.38 4.51
CA THR A 191 17.02 -44.86 5.66
C THR A 191 16.37 -46.07 6.33
N GLU A 192 15.04 -46.05 6.50
CA GLU A 192 14.30 -47.20 7.02
C GLU A 192 14.40 -48.40 6.07
N GLN A 193 14.14 -48.22 4.77
CA GLN A 193 14.25 -49.26 3.75
C GLN A 193 15.65 -49.91 3.74
N VAL A 194 16.73 -49.13 3.87
CA VAL A 194 18.10 -49.65 3.99
C VAL A 194 18.25 -50.51 5.25
N SER A 195 17.77 -50.05 6.41
CA SER A 195 17.86 -50.83 7.66
C SER A 195 17.07 -52.14 7.63
N GLN A 196 15.92 -52.15 6.94
CA GLN A 196 15.13 -53.36 6.72
C GLN A 196 15.87 -54.33 5.79
N ALA A 197 16.44 -53.83 4.69
CA ALA A 197 17.22 -54.64 3.75
C ALA A 197 18.52 -55.20 4.38
N GLU A 198 19.21 -54.43 5.23
CA GLU A 198 20.37 -54.92 5.99
C GLU A 198 19.98 -56.04 6.97
N THR A 199 18.79 -55.94 7.58
CA THR A 199 18.23 -56.96 8.48
C THR A 199 17.89 -58.25 7.72
N GLU A 200 17.17 -58.15 6.59
CA GLU A 200 16.85 -59.31 5.73
C GLU A 200 18.11 -59.98 5.18
N LEU A 201 19.11 -59.19 4.79
CA LEU A 201 20.42 -59.68 4.35
C LEU A 201 21.23 -60.34 5.49
N GLY A 202 20.96 -59.98 6.75
CA GLY A 202 21.41 -60.72 7.93
C GLY A 202 20.74 -62.09 8.02
N GLU A 203 19.40 -62.12 8.07
CA GLU A 203 18.65 -63.39 8.16
C GLU A 203 18.96 -64.36 7.01
N LEU A 204 19.18 -63.86 5.80
CA LEU A 204 19.55 -64.67 4.64
C LEU A 204 20.93 -65.32 4.77
N ARG A 205 21.89 -64.68 5.46
CA ARG A 205 23.20 -65.28 5.78
C ARG A 205 23.05 -66.35 6.86
N ASP A 206 22.37 -66.04 7.96
CA ASP A 206 22.13 -67.02 9.04
C ASP A 206 21.42 -68.28 8.52
N ARG A 207 20.47 -68.12 7.60
CA ARG A 207 19.80 -69.22 6.87
C ARG A 207 20.77 -69.98 5.96
N ASN A 208 21.68 -69.29 5.28
CA ASN A 208 22.67 -69.92 4.39
C ASN A 208 23.68 -70.75 5.19
N ASP A 209 24.28 -70.19 6.25
CA ASP A 209 25.17 -70.89 7.18
C ASP A 209 24.49 -72.13 7.79
N THR A 210 23.21 -72.00 8.18
CA THR A 210 22.40 -73.11 8.69
C THR A 210 22.19 -74.21 7.64
N LEU A 211 21.97 -73.84 6.38
CA LEU A 211 21.82 -74.81 5.28
C LEU A 211 23.15 -75.50 4.93
N GLU A 212 24.27 -74.79 4.96
CA GLU A 212 25.60 -75.40 4.76
C GLU A 212 25.93 -76.41 5.86
N GLN A 213 25.59 -76.10 7.12
CA GLN A 213 25.70 -77.06 8.23
C GLN A 213 24.81 -78.29 8.03
N GLN A 214 23.56 -78.11 7.58
CA GLN A 214 22.66 -79.24 7.28
C GLN A 214 23.13 -80.10 6.11
N VAL A 215 23.73 -79.50 5.07
CA VAL A 215 24.36 -80.24 3.96
C VAL A 215 25.56 -81.04 4.47
N SER A 216 26.44 -80.44 5.26
CA SER A 216 27.59 -81.12 5.86
C SER A 216 27.18 -82.29 6.76
N GLU A 217 26.14 -82.12 7.59
CA GLU A 217 25.60 -83.21 8.41
C GLU A 217 24.96 -84.32 7.56
N ALA A 218 24.24 -83.97 6.49
CA ALA A 218 23.66 -84.94 5.57
C ALA A 218 24.73 -85.75 4.82
N GLU A 219 25.82 -85.11 4.38
CA GLU A 219 26.98 -85.78 3.76
C GLU A 219 27.66 -86.74 4.75
N ALA A 220 27.88 -86.32 6.00
CA ALA A 220 28.44 -87.19 7.04
C ALA A 220 27.55 -88.41 7.33
N ARG A 221 26.23 -88.22 7.44
CA ARG A 221 25.25 -89.31 7.61
C ARG A 221 25.22 -90.25 6.39
N MET A 222 25.40 -89.72 5.17
CA MET A 222 25.47 -90.52 3.93
C MET A 222 26.76 -91.36 3.86
N ALA A 223 27.87 -90.85 4.37
CA ALA A 223 29.11 -91.61 4.53
C ALA A 223 28.95 -92.74 5.56
N GLU A 224 28.39 -92.44 6.74
CA GLU A 224 28.15 -93.45 7.78
C GLU A 224 27.18 -94.55 7.32
N LEU A 225 26.08 -94.20 6.64
CA LEU A 225 25.14 -95.17 6.07
C LEU A 225 25.78 -96.01 4.95
N THR A 226 26.77 -95.47 4.26
CA THR A 226 27.57 -96.21 3.26
C THR A 226 28.48 -97.24 3.94
N GLU A 227 29.26 -96.82 4.94
CA GLU A 227 30.13 -97.72 5.72
C GLU A 227 29.33 -98.83 6.42
N ARG A 228 28.21 -98.49 7.07
CA ARG A 228 27.28 -99.46 7.68
C ARG A 228 26.76 -100.47 6.64
N ARG A 229 26.43 -100.02 5.43
CA ARG A 229 25.94 -100.89 4.34
C ARG A 229 27.03 -101.81 3.80
N ASP A 230 28.26 -101.33 3.65
CA ASP A 230 29.40 -102.13 3.17
C ASP A 230 29.85 -103.16 4.24
N GLY A 231 29.80 -102.78 5.52
CA GLY A 231 29.97 -103.70 6.65
C GLY A 231 28.90 -104.79 6.71
N LEU A 232 27.62 -104.43 6.54
CA LEU A 232 26.51 -105.40 6.48
C LEU A 232 26.61 -106.33 5.26
N GLN A 233 27.07 -105.85 4.10
CA GLN A 233 27.34 -106.70 2.93
C GLN A 233 28.46 -107.71 3.21
N THR A 234 29.51 -107.28 3.91
CA THR A 234 30.63 -108.13 4.33
C THR A 234 30.18 -109.22 5.30
N GLU A 235 29.36 -108.88 6.30
CA GLU A 235 28.82 -109.84 7.27
C GLU A 235 27.82 -110.82 6.63
N VAL A 236 26.99 -110.36 5.68
CA VAL A 236 26.11 -111.25 4.89
C VAL A 236 26.92 -112.23 4.03
N ALA A 237 28.04 -111.79 3.43
CA ALA A 237 28.94 -112.69 2.72
C ALA A 237 29.54 -113.74 3.67
N ARG A 238 30.11 -113.31 4.80
CA ARG A 238 30.69 -114.19 5.83
C ARG A 238 29.68 -115.23 6.36
N LEU A 239 28.45 -114.81 6.67
CA LEU A 239 27.37 -115.70 7.11
C LEU A 239 26.90 -116.66 5.99
N SER A 240 27.02 -116.27 4.72
CA SER A 240 26.69 -117.16 3.60
C SER A 240 27.75 -118.25 3.39
N GLU A 241 29.03 -117.91 3.54
CA GLU A 241 30.15 -118.87 3.54
C GLU A 241 30.07 -119.83 4.75
N GLU A 242 29.80 -119.30 5.94
CA GLU A 242 29.60 -120.10 7.17
C GLU A 242 28.42 -121.06 7.03
N ARG A 243 27.31 -120.61 6.44
CA ARG A 243 26.16 -121.48 6.12
C ARG A 243 26.52 -122.55 5.10
N GLU A 244 27.28 -122.22 4.06
CA GLU A 244 27.69 -123.19 3.03
C GLU A 244 28.60 -124.27 3.63
N ALA A 245 29.59 -123.88 4.43
CA ALA A 245 30.45 -124.78 5.19
C ALA A 245 29.64 -125.71 6.13
N LEU A 246 28.77 -125.15 6.97
CA LEU A 246 27.88 -125.91 7.85
C LEU A 246 26.95 -126.87 7.07
N SER A 247 26.51 -126.49 5.86
CA SER A 247 25.69 -127.37 5.03
C SER A 247 26.49 -128.58 4.51
N GLY A 248 27.75 -128.37 4.10
CA GLY A 248 28.67 -129.44 3.71
C GLY A 248 29.08 -130.34 4.88
N GLU A 249 29.28 -129.78 6.08
CA GLU A 249 29.51 -130.57 7.30
C GLU A 249 28.31 -131.46 7.64
N VAL A 250 27.08 -130.93 7.51
CA VAL A 250 25.84 -131.68 7.77
C VAL A 250 25.59 -132.74 6.69
N GLU A 251 25.99 -132.53 5.44
CA GLU A 251 25.97 -133.58 4.41
C GLU A 251 27.01 -134.67 4.70
N ALA A 252 28.26 -134.31 5.00
CA ALA A 252 29.30 -135.26 5.39
C ALA A 252 28.91 -136.07 6.66
N ALA A 253 28.24 -135.44 7.63
CA ALA A 253 27.72 -136.12 8.82
C ALA A 253 26.57 -137.09 8.50
N ARG A 254 25.72 -136.80 7.50
CA ARG A 254 24.69 -137.74 7.01
C ARG A 254 25.31 -138.91 6.28
N ASP A 255 26.34 -138.70 5.47
CA ASP A 255 27.05 -139.76 4.76
C ASP A 255 27.79 -140.68 5.74
N GLN A 256 28.43 -140.12 6.77
CA GLN A 256 28.96 -140.89 7.91
C GLN A 256 27.84 -141.66 8.65
N GLN A 257 26.66 -141.06 8.85
CA GLN A 257 25.53 -141.76 9.47
C GLN A 257 25.03 -142.92 8.61
N GLN A 258 25.00 -142.78 7.28
CA GLN A 258 24.64 -143.86 6.36
C GLN A 258 25.67 -144.99 6.40
N LEU A 259 26.97 -144.67 6.31
CA LEU A 259 28.06 -145.65 6.45
C LEU A 259 27.99 -146.41 7.78
N LEU A 260 27.74 -145.71 8.89
CA LEU A 260 27.57 -146.33 10.21
C LEU A 260 26.29 -147.16 10.29
N GLN A 261 25.20 -146.78 9.62
CA GLN A 261 23.99 -147.60 9.54
C GLN A 261 24.20 -148.87 8.70
N GLU A 262 24.92 -148.79 7.58
CA GLU A 262 25.33 -149.96 6.79
C GLU A 262 26.26 -150.88 7.57
N GLU A 263 27.22 -150.32 8.31
CA GLU A 263 28.13 -151.09 9.17
C GLU A 263 27.39 -151.74 10.35
N VAL A 264 26.47 -151.03 11.01
CA VAL A 264 25.60 -151.60 12.05
C VAL A 264 24.68 -152.68 11.49
N ALA A 265 24.09 -152.50 10.30
CA ALA A 265 23.29 -153.51 9.63
C ALA A 265 24.12 -154.76 9.27
N ARG A 266 25.36 -154.56 8.82
CA ARG A 266 26.33 -155.62 8.55
C ARG A 266 26.78 -156.33 9.82
N LEU A 267 26.98 -155.62 10.94
CA LEU A 267 27.24 -156.21 12.25
C LEU A 267 26.04 -157.01 12.75
N ALA A 268 24.82 -156.48 12.62
CA ALA A 268 23.59 -157.18 12.98
C ALA A 268 23.40 -158.46 12.15
N GLN A 269 23.70 -158.41 10.85
CA GLN A 269 23.67 -159.60 9.98
C GLN A 269 24.76 -160.61 10.35
N ASN A 270 25.96 -160.16 10.73
CA ASN A 270 27.00 -161.05 11.27
C ASN A 270 26.59 -161.65 12.63
N LEU A 271 25.97 -160.89 13.52
CA LEU A 271 25.44 -161.39 14.80
C LEU A 271 24.29 -162.38 14.58
N ALA A 272 23.44 -162.17 13.58
CA ALA A 272 22.40 -163.14 13.19
C ALA A 272 23.02 -164.44 12.66
N MET A 273 24.05 -164.38 11.81
CA MET A 273 24.81 -165.56 11.39
C MET A 273 25.49 -166.25 12.58
N ARG A 274 26.11 -165.51 13.51
CA ARG A 274 26.72 -166.04 14.73
C ARG A 274 25.70 -166.69 15.67
N ALA A 275 24.50 -166.13 15.77
CA ALA A 275 23.41 -166.69 16.56
C ALA A 275 22.86 -167.99 15.94
N GLU A 276 22.80 -168.07 14.61
CA GLU A 276 22.44 -169.29 13.89
C GLU A 276 23.55 -170.35 13.94
N GLU A 277 24.83 -169.96 13.85
CA GLU A 277 25.98 -170.85 14.15
C GLU A 277 25.87 -171.40 15.59
N LEU A 278 25.51 -170.56 16.57
CA LEU A 278 25.28 -170.97 17.95
C LEU A 278 24.07 -171.89 18.09
N SER A 279 22.95 -171.65 17.40
CA SER A 279 21.77 -172.53 17.41
C SER A 279 22.11 -173.92 16.82
N GLN A 280 22.96 -173.97 15.79
CA GLN A 280 23.47 -175.20 15.21
C GLN A 280 24.51 -175.90 16.10
N VAL A 281 25.29 -175.16 16.90
CA VAL A 281 26.16 -175.74 17.93
C VAL A 281 25.35 -176.29 19.11
N GLU A 282 24.36 -175.55 19.62
CA GLU A 282 23.50 -175.99 20.72
C GLU A 282 22.65 -177.20 20.33
N SER A 283 22.08 -177.24 19.12
CA SER A 283 21.35 -178.42 18.63
C SER A 283 22.26 -179.64 18.43
N ARG A 284 23.54 -179.44 18.05
CA ARG A 284 24.55 -180.52 18.03
C ARG A 284 24.93 -181.01 19.44
N ILE A 285 24.99 -180.11 20.43
CA ILE A 285 25.22 -180.46 21.84
C ILE A 285 24.02 -181.24 22.39
N ALA A 286 22.79 -180.78 22.14
CA ALA A 286 21.56 -181.46 22.53
C ALA A 286 21.43 -182.85 21.89
N ALA A 287 21.79 -182.99 20.60
CA ALA A 287 21.83 -184.27 19.90
C ALA A 287 22.88 -185.25 20.48
N ALA A 288 23.97 -184.74 21.06
CA ALA A 288 25.01 -185.57 21.71
C ALA A 288 24.65 -185.99 23.15
N ALA A 289 23.76 -185.26 23.84
CA ALA A 289 23.51 -185.41 25.27
C ALA A 289 22.72 -186.68 25.69
N THR A 290 22.20 -187.47 24.75
CA THR A 290 21.26 -188.56 25.03
C THR A 290 21.89 -189.96 25.15
N ARG A 291 23.19 -190.07 25.48
CA ARG A 291 23.82 -191.39 25.70
C ARG A 291 25.03 -191.42 26.65
N GLY A 292 24.78 -191.22 27.95
CA GLY A 292 25.52 -191.88 29.03
C GLY A 292 26.31 -191.02 30.02
N GLY A 293 26.13 -191.29 31.31
CA GLY A 293 27.29 -191.42 32.22
C GLY A 293 27.63 -190.30 33.20
N THR A 294 26.88 -190.21 34.31
CA THR A 294 27.41 -190.09 35.70
C THR A 294 28.16 -188.83 36.22
N ALA A 295 28.07 -188.67 37.55
CA ALA A 295 28.92 -187.93 38.48
C ALA A 295 28.70 -186.41 38.64
N SER A 296 28.90 -185.92 39.88
CA SER A 296 28.61 -184.55 40.30
C SER A 296 29.71 -183.97 41.18
N ALA A 297 30.14 -182.74 40.88
CA ALA A 297 30.89 -181.81 41.74
C ALA A 297 32.32 -182.26 42.18
N PRO A 298 33.19 -181.36 42.72
CA PRO A 298 32.98 -179.95 43.09
C PRO A 298 34.10 -178.94 42.69
N GLN A 299 33.95 -177.69 43.19
CA GLN A 299 34.96 -176.63 43.44
C GLN A 299 35.46 -175.69 42.30
N GLY A 300 35.29 -174.38 42.56
CA GLY A 300 36.12 -173.25 42.07
C GLY A 300 35.71 -172.57 40.76
N ALA A 301 36.01 -171.27 40.52
CA ALA A 301 36.38 -170.18 41.44
C ALA A 301 36.36 -168.79 40.73
N ARG A 302 35.80 -167.75 41.37
CA ARG A 302 36.05 -166.28 41.18
C ARG A 302 35.79 -165.66 39.77
N PRO A 303 35.76 -164.32 39.64
CA PRO A 303 35.09 -163.33 40.50
C PRO A 303 34.13 -162.40 39.70
N MET A 304 33.23 -161.68 40.37
CA MET A 304 32.72 -160.40 39.87
C MET A 304 33.44 -159.26 40.58
N ILE A 305 33.66 -158.15 39.88
CA ILE A 305 34.10 -156.88 40.47
C ILE A 305 32.92 -155.91 40.36
N THR A 306 32.35 -155.58 41.51
CA THR A 306 31.45 -154.44 41.69
C THR A 306 31.94 -153.71 42.91
N ASP A 307 32.42 -152.48 42.74
CA ASP A 307 32.23 -151.44 43.76
C ASP A 307 32.42 -150.05 43.17
N LEU A 308 31.86 -149.05 43.87
CA LEU A 308 32.11 -147.63 43.61
C LEU A 308 33.53 -147.25 44.09
N PRO A 309 34.02 -146.07 43.68
CA PRO A 309 34.11 -145.03 44.71
C PRO A 309 33.45 -143.71 44.28
N ALA A 310 33.25 -142.84 45.28
CA ALA A 310 32.83 -141.46 45.12
C ALA A 310 33.99 -140.50 45.51
N GLU A 311 33.65 -139.23 45.70
CA GLU A 311 34.43 -138.15 46.34
C GLU A 311 35.47 -137.33 45.53
N THR A 312 35.02 -136.12 45.21
CA THR A 312 35.74 -134.83 45.32
C THR A 312 36.89 -134.47 44.35
N GLY A 313 36.84 -133.26 43.78
CA GLY A 313 38.02 -132.63 43.16
C GLY A 313 37.77 -131.48 42.17
N MET A 314 37.44 -130.28 42.68
CA MET A 314 37.80 -128.96 42.11
C MET A 314 37.49 -128.62 40.62
N GLU A 315 36.35 -127.96 40.36
CA GLU A 315 36.11 -126.94 39.31
C GLU A 315 34.67 -126.38 39.53
N THR A 316 34.27 -125.16 39.13
CA THR A 316 34.86 -124.11 38.27
C THR A 316 34.85 -122.73 38.95
N GLY A 317 35.36 -121.70 38.27
CA GLY A 317 35.12 -120.29 38.63
C GLY A 317 35.02 -119.38 37.41
N THR A 318 33.86 -118.75 37.24
CA THR A 318 33.52 -117.53 36.48
C THR A 318 32.07 -117.19 36.88
N GLU A 319 31.83 -116.12 37.63
CA GLU A 319 31.50 -114.78 37.10
C GLU A 319 30.20 -114.75 36.27
N ASP A 320 29.10 -114.43 36.95
CA ASP A 320 27.82 -113.99 36.40
C ASP A 320 27.15 -113.02 37.41
N ALA A 321 26.08 -112.35 36.96
CA ALA A 321 25.07 -111.57 37.67
C ALA A 321 25.26 -110.05 37.86
N ALA A 322 24.30 -109.34 37.25
CA ALA A 322 23.61 -108.13 37.74
C ALA A 322 24.25 -106.74 37.60
N ALA A 323 23.69 -105.98 36.64
CA ALA A 323 23.42 -104.54 36.76
C ALA A 323 22.02 -104.33 37.45
N PRO A 324 21.49 -103.10 37.69
CA PRO A 324 21.98 -101.76 37.29
C PRO A 324 21.88 -100.66 38.40
N GLU A 325 21.98 -99.39 37.97
CA GLU A 325 21.60 -98.12 38.65
C GLU A 325 22.56 -97.48 39.66
N GLY A 326 22.44 -96.15 39.87
CA GLY A 326 22.81 -95.51 41.15
C GLY A 326 23.88 -94.40 41.20
N GLU A 327 23.83 -93.40 40.32
CA GLU A 327 24.17 -91.96 40.48
C GLU A 327 25.17 -91.38 41.54
N SER A 328 25.69 -90.18 41.25
CA SER A 328 26.30 -89.17 42.16
C SER A 328 27.78 -89.34 42.59
N GLY A 329 28.50 -88.22 42.83
CA GLY A 329 29.83 -88.31 43.45
C GLY A 329 30.61 -87.03 43.77
N THR A 330 31.16 -86.31 42.77
CA THR A 330 32.15 -85.21 43.00
C THR A 330 33.43 -85.75 43.73
N PRO A 331 34.37 -84.99 44.37
CA PRO A 331 34.64 -83.54 44.47
C PRO A 331 35.95 -83.17 43.69
N ALA A 332 36.75 -82.10 43.90
CA ALA A 332 36.79 -81.03 44.90
C ALA A 332 37.15 -79.61 44.31
N PRO A 333 38.26 -78.86 44.60
CA PRO A 333 38.05 -77.47 45.02
C PRO A 333 38.99 -76.37 44.45
N VAL A 334 38.63 -75.09 44.67
CA VAL A 334 39.41 -74.06 45.41
C VAL A 334 38.51 -72.82 45.68
N VAL A 335 38.86 -72.04 46.71
CA VAL A 335 38.11 -70.92 47.34
C VAL A 335 39.14 -69.85 47.81
N PRO A 336 38.84 -68.64 48.39
CA PRO A 336 37.54 -67.95 48.69
C PRO A 336 37.48 -66.40 48.47
N ARG A 337 36.35 -65.78 48.88
CA ARG A 337 36.13 -64.38 49.40
C ARG A 337 36.34 -63.17 48.45
N ALA A 338 35.32 -62.32 48.21
CA ALA A 338 34.83 -61.16 49.03
C ALA A 338 35.66 -59.85 48.82
N THR A 339 35.14 -58.60 48.85
CA THR A 339 33.90 -58.03 49.46
C THR A 339 33.57 -56.62 48.88
N GLN A 340 32.38 -56.07 49.18
CA GLN A 340 31.98 -54.64 49.26
C GLN A 340 31.76 -53.78 47.99
N THR A 341 30.52 -53.28 47.88
CA THR A 341 30.08 -51.87 47.80
C THR A 341 31.09 -50.75 47.49
N GLU A 342 30.82 -49.93 46.46
CA GLU A 342 30.66 -48.46 46.58
C GLU A 342 30.01 -47.82 45.33
N ALA A 343 29.69 -46.52 45.41
CA ALA A 343 29.28 -45.66 44.29
C ALA A 343 30.38 -44.61 43.99
N PRO A 344 30.30 -43.85 42.89
CA PRO A 344 30.38 -42.39 43.05
C PRO A 344 29.53 -41.59 42.03
N ALA A 345 29.74 -40.26 42.00
CA ALA A 345 28.86 -39.27 41.37
C ALA A 345 29.48 -38.55 40.13
N ARG A 346 28.77 -37.50 39.67
CA ARG A 346 29.14 -36.57 38.57
C ARG A 346 30.56 -35.98 38.67
N PRO A 347 31.14 -35.54 37.54
CA PRO A 347 32.02 -34.38 37.46
C PRO A 347 31.27 -33.04 37.21
N GLN A 348 31.96 -31.95 37.54
CA GLN A 348 31.74 -30.54 37.12
C GLN A 348 33.08 -30.07 36.49
N ILE A 349 33.31 -28.75 36.35
CA ILE A 349 34.51 -28.08 35.77
C ILE A 349 34.32 -27.91 34.24
N SER A 350 34.13 -26.71 33.67
CA SER A 350 34.82 -25.40 33.76
C SER A 350 36.18 -25.36 33.07
N ASP A 351 36.34 -24.48 32.08
CA ASP A 351 37.35 -23.40 32.09
C ASP A 351 37.42 -22.69 30.72
N LEU A 352 37.72 -21.39 30.76
CA LEU A 352 38.06 -20.55 29.61
C LEU A 352 39.59 -20.38 29.55
N PRO A 353 40.12 -19.95 28.40
CA PRO A 353 41.11 -18.87 28.45
C PRO A 353 40.71 -17.66 27.58
N ASP A 354 41.18 -16.48 28.00
CA ASP A 354 41.00 -15.18 27.35
C ASP A 354 42.22 -14.77 26.48
N GLU A 355 42.27 -13.48 26.08
CA GLU A 355 43.41 -12.72 25.51
C GLU A 355 43.70 -12.93 23.98
N GLU A 356 43.93 -11.89 23.15
CA GLU A 356 43.91 -10.42 23.37
C GLU A 356 43.73 -9.60 22.07
N ALA A 357 43.41 -8.29 22.22
CA ALA A 357 43.77 -7.09 21.41
C ALA A 357 44.14 -7.19 19.89
N ALA A 358 43.80 -6.27 18.97
CA ALA A 358 43.09 -4.97 18.92
C ALA A 358 42.69 -4.69 17.42
N ALA A 359 42.09 -3.58 16.95
CA ALA A 359 41.92 -2.23 17.52
C ALA A 359 40.68 -1.47 16.98
N ALA A 360 40.40 -0.37 17.68
CA ALA A 360 39.30 0.59 17.59
C ALA A 360 39.01 1.30 16.25
N GLU A 361 37.73 1.68 16.08
CA GLU A 361 37.31 3.04 15.71
C GLU A 361 35.95 3.38 16.36
N THR A 362 35.56 4.65 16.50
CA THR A 362 34.47 5.12 17.40
C THR A 362 33.71 6.36 16.82
N PRO A 363 32.63 6.93 17.43
CA PRO A 363 31.28 6.79 16.86
C PRO A 363 30.51 8.10 16.58
N ALA A 364 29.30 7.97 16.01
CA ALA A 364 28.23 8.98 15.99
C ALA A 364 26.94 8.32 16.56
N GLN A 365 26.46 8.71 17.74
CA GLN A 365 25.64 9.90 18.08
C GLN A 365 24.13 9.69 17.90
N ALA A 366 23.43 9.65 19.04
CA ALA A 366 22.01 9.95 19.20
C ALA A 366 21.77 10.47 20.64
N PRO A 367 20.91 11.49 20.82
CA PRO A 367 20.21 11.68 22.09
C PRO A 367 18.70 11.88 21.90
N ALA A 368 17.93 11.67 22.96
CA ALA A 368 16.49 11.90 23.04
C ALA A 368 16.08 12.36 24.46
N ALA A 369 14.77 12.63 24.62
CA ALA A 369 14.05 13.02 25.84
C ALA A 369 14.09 14.51 26.25
N GLU A 370 12.91 15.02 26.66
CA GLU A 370 12.68 16.39 27.12
C GLU A 370 12.92 16.59 28.63
N GLN A 371 12.88 17.85 29.09
CA GLN A 371 12.36 18.18 30.43
C GLN A 371 11.78 19.62 30.50
N GLU A 372 11.19 19.96 31.64
CA GLU A 372 10.00 20.84 31.76
C GLU A 372 10.26 22.17 32.51
N GLN A 373 9.24 23.05 32.56
CA GLN A 373 9.00 24.21 33.48
C GLN A 373 9.40 25.63 32.98
N ALA A 374 8.74 26.75 33.36
CA ALA A 374 7.34 27.01 33.80
C ALA A 374 7.04 28.54 33.95
N ILE A 375 5.79 28.96 33.64
CA ILE A 375 5.07 30.19 34.11
C ILE A 375 5.51 31.60 33.54
N ALA A 376 4.53 32.53 33.47
CA ALA A 376 4.54 33.87 32.82
C ALA A 376 4.38 35.02 33.88
N PRO A 377 3.77 36.25 33.70
CA PRO A 377 3.12 36.91 32.53
C PRO A 377 3.34 38.44 32.30
N ALA A 378 2.90 38.98 31.15
CA ALA A 378 2.36 40.35 30.91
C ALA A 378 1.76 40.42 29.48
N GLN A 379 0.45 40.64 29.24
CA GLN A 379 -0.32 41.91 29.25
C GLN A 379 0.00 42.92 28.12
N ASN A 380 -0.80 42.91 27.04
CA ASN A 380 -1.79 43.99 26.73
C ASN A 380 -2.54 43.77 25.39
N ALA A 381 -3.77 44.29 25.31
CA ALA A 381 -4.56 44.50 24.08
C ALA A 381 -4.77 46.02 23.85
N PRO A 382 -5.41 46.44 22.74
CA PRO A 382 -6.79 46.93 22.88
C PRO A 382 -7.73 46.63 21.69
N ASP A 383 -9.00 47.04 21.84
CA ASP A 383 -10.19 46.63 21.07
C ASP A 383 -10.45 47.32 19.71
N GLY A 384 -10.90 46.52 18.72
CA GLY A 384 -12.09 46.76 17.87
C GLY A 384 -12.14 47.96 16.90
N PRO A 385 -13.30 48.18 16.21
CA PRO A 385 -14.55 47.40 16.21
C PRO A 385 -14.90 46.80 14.82
N LYS A 386 -16.15 46.35 14.66
CA LYS A 386 -16.74 45.76 13.43
C LYS A 386 -17.24 46.85 12.47
N ASP A 387 -17.42 46.49 11.20
CA ASP A 387 -18.74 46.66 10.54
C ASP A 387 -18.87 45.83 9.24
N ALA A 388 -20.11 45.65 8.78
CA ALA A 388 -20.46 45.01 7.51
C ALA A 388 -21.78 45.60 6.95
N PRO A 389 -21.99 45.56 5.63
CA PRO A 389 -23.35 45.44 5.10
C PRO A 389 -23.48 44.38 3.98
N ALA A 390 -24.72 43.92 3.78
CA ALA A 390 -25.11 43.06 2.66
C ALA A 390 -25.56 43.88 1.43
N GLY A 391 -25.83 43.22 0.29
CA GLY A 391 -26.32 43.82 -0.96
C GLY A 391 -27.79 44.29 -0.92
N PRO A 392 -28.53 44.36 -2.06
CA PRO A 392 -28.66 43.24 -3.02
C PRO A 392 -28.83 43.67 -4.50
N ALA A 393 -29.47 42.80 -5.32
CA ALA A 393 -30.00 42.99 -6.68
C ALA A 393 -28.96 42.97 -7.85
N ALA A 394 -29.28 42.45 -9.04
CA ALA A 394 -30.37 41.55 -9.47
C ALA A 394 -29.99 40.83 -10.80
N ALA A 395 -30.74 39.81 -11.20
CA ALA A 395 -30.58 39.14 -12.50
C ALA A 395 -31.08 40.01 -13.68
N PRO A 396 -30.76 39.60 -14.92
CA PRO A 396 -31.78 38.84 -15.66
C PRO A 396 -31.29 37.47 -16.13
N ALA A 397 -32.23 36.60 -16.45
CA ALA A 397 -31.98 35.37 -17.19
C ALA A 397 -32.41 35.57 -18.65
N ASP A 398 -31.68 34.96 -19.57
CA ASP A 398 -32.23 34.48 -20.84
C ASP A 398 -31.69 33.07 -21.07
N THR A 399 -32.55 32.16 -21.51
CA THR A 399 -32.24 30.73 -21.62
C THR A 399 -31.89 30.35 -23.05
N ASP A 400 -30.74 29.72 -23.24
CA ASP A 400 -30.53 28.83 -24.38
C ASP A 400 -30.00 27.48 -23.91
N ALA A 401 -30.47 26.41 -24.53
CA ALA A 401 -30.41 25.06 -23.96
C ALA A 401 -29.12 24.33 -24.35
N THR A 402 -28.07 24.49 -23.54
CA THR A 402 -26.93 23.57 -23.52
C THR A 402 -27.08 22.60 -22.34
N GLU A 403 -26.78 21.33 -22.57
CA GLU A 403 -26.85 20.26 -21.57
C GLU A 403 -25.79 20.53 -20.48
N ALA A 404 -26.22 21.17 -19.39
CA ALA A 404 -25.34 21.71 -18.37
C ALA A 404 -24.73 20.57 -17.53
N ALA A 405 -23.48 20.23 -17.83
CA ALA A 405 -22.67 19.37 -16.99
C ALA A 405 -22.72 19.88 -15.55
N GLN A 406 -23.23 19.05 -14.64
CA GLN A 406 -23.32 19.39 -13.22
C GLN A 406 -21.90 19.66 -12.68
N PRO A 407 -21.71 20.65 -11.78
CA PRO A 407 -20.40 20.87 -11.18
C PRO A 407 -19.96 19.59 -10.48
N ALA A 408 -18.86 18.99 -10.95
CA ALA A 408 -18.44 17.65 -10.55
C ALA A 408 -18.43 17.53 -9.02
N ALA A 409 -19.29 16.66 -8.49
CA ALA A 409 -19.39 16.45 -7.06
C ALA A 409 -18.08 15.84 -6.55
N THR A 410 -17.40 16.55 -5.65
CA THR A 410 -16.14 16.14 -5.05
C THR A 410 -16.28 16.08 -3.54
N ILE A 411 -15.66 15.09 -2.91
CA ILE A 411 -15.65 14.92 -1.46
C ILE A 411 -14.32 15.44 -0.94
N ALA A 412 -14.37 16.42 -0.03
CA ALA A 412 -13.19 16.91 0.66
C ALA A 412 -12.69 15.84 1.65
N PRO A 413 -11.37 15.59 1.77
CA PRO A 413 -10.85 14.71 2.82
C PRO A 413 -11.21 15.23 4.21
N GLY A 414 -11.86 14.39 5.03
CA GLY A 414 -12.50 14.78 6.28
C GLY A 414 -13.28 13.64 6.95
N LEU A 415 -13.92 13.94 8.07
CA LEU A 415 -14.84 13.03 8.76
C LEU A 415 -16.28 13.42 8.42
N TYR A 416 -17.09 12.45 8.01
CA TYR A 416 -18.51 12.61 7.70
C TYR A 416 -19.35 11.65 8.52
N ARG A 417 -20.62 12.00 8.76
CA ARG A 417 -21.54 11.21 9.58
C ARG A 417 -22.93 11.10 8.95
N LEU A 418 -23.54 9.93 9.13
CA LEU A 418 -24.93 9.62 8.80
C LEU A 418 -25.54 8.85 9.97
N GLY A 419 -26.19 9.58 10.89
CA GLY A 419 -26.75 9.01 12.11
C GLY A 419 -25.66 8.35 12.98
N PRO A 420 -25.71 7.02 13.22
CA PRO A 420 -24.67 6.31 13.97
C PRO A 420 -23.40 6.03 13.14
N ILE A 421 -23.48 6.10 11.81
CA ILE A 421 -22.39 5.76 10.89
C ILE A 421 -21.45 6.95 10.78
N ALA A 422 -20.15 6.70 10.95
CA ALA A 422 -19.09 7.65 10.62
C ALA A 422 -18.21 7.08 9.51
N VAL A 423 -17.87 7.91 8.53
CA VAL A 423 -16.89 7.59 7.48
C VAL A 423 -15.83 8.69 7.43
N LYS A 424 -14.56 8.29 7.47
CA LYS A 424 -13.42 9.19 7.27
C LYS A 424 -12.84 8.95 5.88
N PHE A 425 -12.73 10.01 5.10
CA PHE A 425 -11.99 10.04 3.83
C PHE A 425 -10.64 10.72 4.07
N SER A 426 -9.55 10.06 3.68
CA SER A 426 -8.18 10.52 3.94
C SER A 426 -7.50 10.99 2.65
N GLN A 427 -6.60 11.96 2.73
CA GLN A 427 -5.93 12.59 1.56
C GLN A 427 -5.14 11.61 0.68
N ASP A 428 -4.87 10.41 1.18
CA ASP A 428 -4.15 9.32 0.54
C ASP A 428 -5.07 8.30 -0.18
N GLY A 429 -6.35 8.65 -0.40
CA GLY A 429 -7.32 7.80 -1.11
C GLY A 429 -7.87 6.65 -0.26
N ARG A 430 -7.62 6.62 1.05
CA ARG A 430 -8.18 5.60 1.96
C ARG A 430 -9.44 6.07 2.67
N PHE A 431 -10.45 5.19 2.73
CA PHE A 431 -11.61 5.37 3.59
C PHE A 431 -11.56 4.47 4.84
N SER A 432 -12.17 4.91 5.93
CA SER A 432 -12.45 4.10 7.11
C SER A 432 -13.88 4.39 7.56
N MET A 433 -14.74 3.37 7.57
CA MET A 433 -16.15 3.44 7.93
C MET A 433 -16.43 2.59 9.17
N ALA A 434 -17.24 3.11 10.09
CA ALA A 434 -17.73 2.36 11.24
C ALA A 434 -19.10 2.83 11.71
N GLY A 435 -19.90 1.91 12.27
CA GLY A 435 -21.01 2.28 13.16
C GLY A 435 -22.43 2.05 12.63
N SER A 436 -22.74 0.86 12.11
CA SER A 436 -24.14 0.42 12.04
C SER A 436 -24.32 -0.99 12.61
N ASN A 437 -25.56 -1.39 12.84
CA ASN A 437 -25.88 -2.77 13.24
C ASN A 437 -25.78 -3.77 12.06
N GLN A 438 -25.33 -3.32 10.88
CA GLN A 438 -25.23 -4.09 9.63
C GLN A 438 -23.85 -4.00 8.94
N LEU A 439 -22.97 -3.09 9.40
CA LEU A 439 -21.56 -2.96 9.02
C LEU A 439 -20.78 -2.62 10.29
N GLY A 440 -19.75 -3.42 10.58
CA GLY A 440 -18.85 -3.21 11.71
C GLY A 440 -17.84 -2.10 11.43
N ARG A 441 -16.54 -2.45 11.36
CA ARG A 441 -15.48 -1.53 10.91
C ARG A 441 -14.92 -2.03 9.58
N VAL A 442 -14.94 -1.18 8.57
CA VAL A 442 -14.44 -1.45 7.22
C VAL A 442 -13.45 -0.37 6.84
N ASN A 443 -12.35 -0.74 6.18
CA ASN A 443 -11.40 0.19 5.57
C ASN A 443 -11.14 -0.25 4.13
N GLY A 444 -10.78 0.66 3.25
CA GLY A 444 -10.47 0.34 1.86
C GLY A 444 -10.01 1.57 1.08
N LEU A 445 -10.02 1.49 -0.24
CA LEU A 445 -9.73 2.60 -1.14
C LEU A 445 -11.01 3.31 -1.56
N TYR A 446 -10.93 4.62 -1.81
CA TYR A 446 -12.01 5.38 -2.43
C TYR A 446 -11.50 6.23 -3.59
N SER A 447 -12.34 6.38 -4.62
CA SER A 447 -12.17 7.34 -5.70
C SER A 447 -13.47 8.11 -5.92
N VAL A 448 -13.35 9.32 -6.46
CA VAL A 448 -14.50 10.15 -6.83
C VAL A 448 -14.27 10.65 -8.25
N GLU A 449 -15.01 10.09 -9.21
CA GLU A 449 -14.88 10.41 -10.63
C GLU A 449 -16.25 10.71 -11.22
N ASN A 450 -16.36 11.83 -11.96
CA ASN A 450 -17.59 12.25 -12.65
C ASN A 450 -18.86 12.35 -11.77
N GLY A 451 -18.70 12.52 -10.45
CA GLY A 451 -19.82 12.53 -9.49
C GLY A 451 -20.22 11.15 -8.95
N VAL A 452 -19.42 10.10 -9.19
CA VAL A 452 -19.58 8.76 -8.62
C VAL A 452 -18.48 8.51 -7.58
N LEU A 453 -18.86 8.27 -6.34
CA LEU A 453 -17.99 7.74 -5.28
C LEU A 453 -17.89 6.22 -5.45
N THR A 454 -16.71 5.72 -5.77
CA THR A 454 -16.41 4.28 -5.73
C THR A 454 -15.68 3.95 -4.43
N LEU A 455 -16.11 2.90 -3.73
CA LEU A 455 -15.46 2.32 -2.54
C LEU A 455 -15.03 0.90 -2.88
N ASP A 456 -13.73 0.62 -2.81
CA ASP A 456 -13.13 -0.64 -3.26
C ASP A 456 -12.09 -1.19 -2.24
N GLU A 457 -11.57 -2.39 -2.48
CA GLU A 457 -10.59 -3.10 -1.64
C GLU A 457 -11.00 -3.18 -0.16
N ALA A 458 -12.30 -3.36 0.09
CA ALA A 458 -12.87 -3.28 1.44
C ALA A 458 -12.47 -4.47 2.34
N GLN A 459 -11.77 -4.14 3.43
CA GLN A 459 -11.28 -5.07 4.44
C GLN A 459 -11.90 -4.77 5.81
N GLY A 460 -12.40 -5.81 6.48
CA GLY A 460 -13.00 -5.74 7.81
C GLY A 460 -14.37 -6.42 7.87
N ASP A 461 -15.23 -5.92 8.75
CA ASP A 461 -16.60 -6.45 8.93
C ASP A 461 -17.58 -5.70 8.03
N THR A 462 -17.70 -6.17 6.80
CA THR A 462 -18.60 -5.63 5.76
C THR A 462 -20.06 -6.05 5.92
N GLY A 463 -20.37 -6.96 6.84
CA GLY A 463 -21.72 -7.46 7.10
C GLY A 463 -22.43 -8.00 5.86
N THR A 464 -23.38 -7.22 5.32
CA THR A 464 -24.13 -7.54 4.09
C THR A 464 -23.88 -6.59 2.93
N ALA A 465 -22.90 -5.68 3.01
CA ALA A 465 -22.54 -4.82 1.88
C ALA A 465 -21.69 -5.58 0.85
N ILE A 466 -21.96 -5.33 -0.43
CA ILE A 466 -21.23 -5.89 -1.56
C ILE A 466 -20.26 -4.81 -2.06
N PHE A 467 -19.00 -5.17 -2.25
CA PHE A 467 -17.96 -4.27 -2.77
C PHE A 467 -17.45 -4.78 -4.13
N PRO A 468 -17.02 -3.88 -5.05
CA PRO A 468 -17.00 -2.42 -4.90
C PRO A 468 -18.40 -1.80 -4.84
N MET A 469 -18.57 -0.77 -3.99
CA MET A 469 -19.79 0.05 -3.96
C MET A 469 -19.61 1.28 -4.84
N ARG A 470 -20.64 1.68 -5.58
CA ARG A 470 -20.62 2.79 -6.55
C ARG A 470 -21.83 3.69 -6.33
N CYS A 471 -21.59 4.76 -5.60
CA CYS A 471 -22.63 5.68 -5.15
C CYS A 471 -22.60 6.95 -6.01
N ASP A 472 -23.73 7.34 -6.59
CA ASP A 472 -23.86 8.69 -7.14
C ASP A 472 -23.83 9.70 -5.97
N ILE A 473 -23.16 10.84 -6.13
CA ILE A 473 -23.06 11.84 -5.07
C ILE A 473 -23.47 13.24 -5.55
N SER A 474 -24.18 13.97 -4.69
CA SER A 474 -24.54 15.38 -4.89
C SER A 474 -24.09 16.21 -3.69
N GLN A 475 -23.46 17.36 -3.94
CA GLN A 475 -22.98 18.23 -2.88
C GLN A 475 -24.15 18.87 -2.11
N SER A 476 -24.00 18.98 -0.79
CA SER A 476 -24.92 19.67 0.12
C SER A 476 -24.17 20.81 0.84
N PRO A 477 -24.84 21.91 1.24
CA PRO A 477 -24.24 22.94 2.12
C PRO A 477 -23.60 22.39 3.41
N THR A 478 -24.01 21.20 3.85
CA THR A 478 -23.50 20.51 5.05
C THR A 478 -22.67 19.25 4.78
N GLY A 479 -22.43 18.87 3.51
CA GLY A 479 -21.71 17.65 3.17
C GLY A 479 -22.07 17.12 1.79
N PHE A 480 -22.52 15.87 1.69
CA PHE A 480 -22.99 15.28 0.43
C PHE A 480 -24.13 14.28 0.65
N ALA A 481 -25.04 14.17 -0.32
CA ALA A 481 -26.07 13.15 -0.36
C ALA A 481 -25.71 12.01 -1.33
N ILE A 482 -26.11 10.78 -0.98
CA ILE A 482 -25.88 9.57 -1.78
C ILE A 482 -27.14 9.17 -2.55
N GLY A 483 -26.98 8.94 -3.86
CA GLY A 483 -27.89 8.18 -4.72
C GLY A 483 -27.33 6.78 -5.01
N ASP A 484 -28.21 5.86 -5.41
CA ASP A 484 -27.82 4.51 -5.82
C ASP A 484 -27.66 4.44 -7.35
N SER A 485 -26.47 4.07 -7.82
CA SER A 485 -26.10 4.08 -9.25
C SER A 485 -26.34 2.71 -9.92
N ASP A 486 -26.11 1.61 -9.18
CA ASP A 486 -26.11 0.25 -9.72
C ASP A 486 -26.70 -0.83 -8.78
N GLY A 487 -27.29 -0.45 -7.65
CA GLY A 487 -27.82 -1.36 -6.62
C GLY A 487 -26.91 -1.54 -5.41
N SER A 488 -25.63 -1.15 -5.51
CA SER A 488 -24.65 -1.33 -4.44
C SER A 488 -24.79 -0.34 -3.28
N CYS A 489 -25.39 0.84 -3.52
CA CYS A 489 -25.54 1.91 -2.53
C CYS A 489 -26.97 2.07 -1.99
N ALA A 490 -27.87 1.13 -2.28
CA ALA A 490 -29.25 1.08 -1.74
C ALA A 490 -29.35 1.15 -0.20
N LEU A 491 -28.28 0.80 0.54
CA LEU A 491 -28.19 1.00 1.99
C LEU A 491 -28.13 2.48 2.42
N PHE A 492 -27.80 3.39 1.50
CA PHE A 492 -27.52 4.81 1.72
C PHE A 492 -28.34 5.74 0.80
N GLU A 493 -29.09 5.20 -0.15
CA GLU A 493 -29.93 5.95 -1.09
C GLU A 493 -30.81 7.01 -0.40
N GLY A 494 -30.76 8.25 -0.89
CA GLY A 494 -31.56 9.36 -0.40
C GLY A 494 -31.13 9.90 0.97
N ARG A 495 -29.92 9.56 1.44
CA ARG A 495 -29.39 9.99 2.75
C ARG A 495 -28.21 10.94 2.60
N GLU A 496 -28.09 11.86 3.54
CA GLU A 496 -27.02 12.86 3.58
C GLU A 496 -25.94 12.48 4.62
N PHE A 497 -24.69 12.50 4.18
CA PHE A 497 -23.50 12.46 5.01
C PHE A 497 -23.05 13.89 5.31
N THR A 498 -23.30 14.36 6.54
CA THR A 498 -22.87 15.69 6.97
C THR A 498 -21.40 15.66 7.41
N ALA A 499 -20.63 16.69 7.08
CA ALA A 499 -19.29 16.89 7.62
C ALA A 499 -19.36 17.02 9.15
N ALA A 500 -18.39 16.43 9.85
CA ALA A 500 -18.20 16.61 11.28
C ALA A 500 -17.04 17.58 11.51
N GLU A 501 -17.34 18.71 12.15
CA GLU A 501 -16.37 19.68 12.69
C GLU A 501 -15.47 19.05 13.77
#